data_AF-A0A3S1LF21-F1
#
_entry.id   AF-A0A3S1LF21-F1
#
_cell.length_a   1.000
_cell.length_b   1.000
_cell.length_c   1.000
_cell.angle_alpha   90.00
_cell.angle_beta   90.00
_cell.angle_gamma   90.00
#
_symmetry.space_group_name_H-M   'P 1'
#
loop_
_entity.id
_entity.type
_entity.pdbx_description
1 polymer ?
#
loop_
_entity_poly.entity_id
_entity_poly.type
_entity_poly.pdbx_seq_one_letter_code
_entity_poly.pdbx_strand_id
1 'polypeptide(L)'
;MTTRLYTHPIFLEHLTPPGHPERPDRLRAIERVLDDEAFAGLDRIQAPEGDEATILYAHPADFVARVRAAIPDEGIARIDADTTASPKSWQAAITAIGAANAAVDDVFSGRADNVFVAARPPGHHAEKTTAMGFCLFNTAAIAARYAQKKHGVERVAVVDWDVHHGNGTQDIFWDDPSVLYCSTHQMPLYPGTGAKTETGAGNIVNAPLAPQTGSEVFRDAFLSRVLPALDNFAPDLIIISAGFDAHHRDPLAEINLTEDDFDWATGQLMQRAARHSGNRLVSLLEGGYDLQGLAFSVAAHVGRLMKG
;
A
#
# COMPACT_ATOMS: atom_id res chain seq x y z
N MET A 1 -2.57 12.34 19.06
CA MET A 1 -2.44 12.16 17.61
C MET A 1 -3.77 11.60 17.12
N THR A 2 -4.32 12.14 16.04
CA THR A 2 -5.54 11.63 15.41
C THR A 2 -5.14 10.72 14.26
N THR A 3 -5.31 9.42 14.46
CA THR A 3 -5.18 8.41 13.39
C THR A 3 -6.55 8.10 12.85
N ARG A 4 -6.73 8.23 11.54
CA ARG A 4 -7.96 7.87 10.85
C ARG A 4 -7.86 6.52 10.17
N LEU A 5 -8.92 5.72 10.25
CA LEU A 5 -9.12 4.49 9.50
C LEU A 5 -10.20 4.70 8.45
N TYR A 6 -9.85 4.40 7.19
CA TYR A 6 -10.82 4.24 6.11
C TYR A 6 -11.08 2.76 5.82
N THR A 7 -12.36 2.38 5.77
CA THR A 7 -12.82 1.07 5.28
C THR A 7 -14.22 1.21 4.63
N HIS A 8 -14.67 0.22 3.87
CA HIS A 8 -16.02 0.20 3.31
C HIS A 8 -16.49 -1.25 3.06
N PRO A 9 -17.77 -1.57 3.30
CA PRO A 9 -18.33 -2.88 2.98
C PRO A 9 -18.15 -3.35 1.53
N ILE A 10 -17.90 -2.44 0.58
CA ILE A 10 -17.79 -2.77 -0.84
C ILE A 10 -16.49 -3.54 -1.12
N PHE A 11 -15.47 -3.35 -0.28
CA PHE A 11 -14.22 -4.08 -0.38
C PHE A 11 -14.40 -5.59 -0.11
N LEU A 12 -15.46 -5.99 0.58
CA LEU A 12 -15.81 -7.39 0.78
C LEU A 12 -16.49 -8.03 -0.45
N GLU A 13 -17.00 -7.20 -1.36
CA GLU A 13 -17.68 -7.62 -2.59
C GLU A 13 -16.70 -7.77 -3.77
N HIS A 14 -15.43 -7.36 -3.61
CA HIS A 14 -14.36 -7.82 -4.49
C HIS A 14 -14.06 -9.30 -4.20
N LEU A 15 -14.78 -10.15 -4.92
CA LEU A 15 -14.69 -11.61 -4.84
C LEU A 15 -13.61 -12.14 -5.78
N THR A 16 -12.89 -13.15 -5.30
CA THR A 16 -11.86 -13.92 -5.98
C THR A 16 -12.25 -15.41 -5.98
N PRO A 17 -11.62 -16.26 -6.80
CA PRO A 17 -11.96 -17.69 -6.84
C PRO A 17 -11.84 -18.37 -5.47
N PRO A 18 -12.61 -19.44 -5.20
CA PRO A 18 -12.46 -20.21 -3.96
C PRO A 18 -11.00 -20.65 -3.72
N GLY A 19 -10.51 -20.42 -2.51
CA GLY A 19 -9.13 -20.74 -2.12
C GLY A 19 -8.08 -19.69 -2.48
N HIS A 20 -8.47 -18.60 -3.16
CA HIS A 20 -7.55 -17.48 -3.44
C HIS A 20 -7.10 -16.79 -2.13
N PRO A 21 -5.80 -16.46 -1.99
CA PRO A 21 -5.27 -15.84 -0.77
C PRO A 21 -5.78 -14.41 -0.56
N GLU A 22 -5.89 -13.65 -1.65
CA GLU A 22 -6.50 -12.31 -1.67
C GLU A 22 -8.03 -12.46 -1.56
N ARG A 23 -8.56 -12.58 -0.34
CA ARG A 23 -9.98 -12.87 -0.04
C ARG A 23 -10.61 -11.87 0.93
N PRO A 24 -11.95 -11.69 0.93
CA PRO A 24 -12.65 -10.79 1.84
C PRO A 24 -12.37 -11.00 3.33
N ASP A 25 -12.05 -12.24 3.73
CA ASP A 25 -11.74 -12.57 5.13
C ASP A 25 -10.53 -11.81 5.69
N ARG A 26 -9.64 -11.31 4.83
CA ARG A 26 -8.53 -10.43 5.21
C ARG A 26 -9.03 -9.19 5.95
N LEU A 27 -10.03 -8.50 5.39
CA LEU A 27 -10.61 -7.30 5.99
C LEU A 27 -11.46 -7.62 7.22
N ARG A 28 -12.15 -8.77 7.23
CA ARG A 28 -12.90 -9.22 8.43
C ARG A 28 -11.97 -9.51 9.61
N ALA A 29 -10.77 -10.05 9.34
CA ALA A 29 -9.76 -10.29 10.37
C ALA A 29 -9.20 -8.97 10.93
N ILE A 30 -8.94 -8.00 10.06
CA ILE A 30 -8.53 -6.63 10.43
C ILE A 30 -9.61 -5.93 11.24
N GLU A 31 -10.87 -5.97 10.81
CA GLU A 31 -11.99 -5.37 11.54
C GLU A 31 -12.08 -5.94 12.95
N ARG A 32 -12.07 -7.27 13.08
CA ARG A 32 -12.17 -7.96 14.38
C ARG A 32 -11.03 -7.58 15.35
N VAL A 33 -9.79 -7.49 14.89
CA VAL A 33 -8.67 -7.15 15.79
C VAL A 33 -8.69 -5.68 16.18
N LEU A 34 -9.14 -4.80 15.27
CA LEU A 34 -9.27 -3.38 15.56
C LEU A 34 -10.51 -3.08 16.41
N ASP A 35 -11.44 -4.01 16.65
CA ASP A 35 -12.57 -3.80 17.58
C ASP A 35 -12.16 -3.87 19.06
N ASP A 36 -10.91 -4.22 19.37
CA ASP A 36 -10.37 -4.24 20.73
C ASP A 36 -10.38 -2.84 21.39
N GLU A 37 -10.53 -2.79 22.72
CA GLU A 37 -10.57 -1.55 23.52
C GLU A 37 -9.32 -0.68 23.32
N ALA A 38 -8.16 -1.29 23.01
CA ALA A 38 -6.94 -0.58 22.68
C ALA A 38 -7.07 0.39 21.48
N PHE A 39 -8.05 0.17 20.60
CA PHE A 39 -8.34 0.98 19.42
C PHE A 39 -9.63 1.82 19.54
N ALA A 40 -10.18 1.97 20.75
CA ALA A 40 -11.39 2.78 20.98
C ALA A 40 -11.22 4.25 20.56
N GLY A 41 -9.99 4.76 20.55
CA GLY A 41 -9.66 6.11 20.09
C GLY A 41 -9.38 6.24 18.58
N LEU A 42 -9.47 5.16 17.80
CA LEU A 42 -9.26 5.18 16.36
C LEU A 42 -10.42 5.90 15.66
N ASP A 43 -10.14 6.93 14.88
CA ASP A 43 -11.17 7.68 14.16
C ASP A 43 -11.60 6.92 12.90
N ARG A 44 -12.83 6.42 12.85
CA ARG A 44 -13.32 5.53 11.79
C ARG A 44 -14.25 6.25 10.85
N ILE A 45 -13.90 6.27 9.57
CA ILE A 45 -14.71 6.88 8.52
C ILE A 45 -14.92 5.86 7.39
N GLN A 46 -16.15 5.79 6.90
CA GLN A 46 -16.46 4.99 5.72
C GLN A 46 -15.80 5.64 4.49
N ALA A 47 -15.06 4.87 3.72
CA ALA A 47 -14.37 5.37 2.52
C ALA A 47 -15.35 5.97 1.50
N PRO A 48 -15.10 7.16 0.95
CA PRO A 48 -15.92 7.67 -0.14
C PRO A 48 -15.63 6.90 -1.44
N GLU A 49 -16.63 6.83 -2.33
CA GLU A 49 -16.37 6.46 -3.73
C GLU A 49 -15.49 7.53 -4.39
N GLY A 50 -14.44 7.11 -5.10
CA GLY A 50 -13.49 8.00 -5.74
C GLY A 50 -13.99 8.59 -7.07
N ASP A 51 -13.37 9.69 -7.48
CA ASP A 51 -13.52 10.21 -8.83
C ASP A 51 -12.71 9.34 -9.81
N GLU A 52 -13.39 8.68 -10.75
CA GLU A 52 -12.77 7.83 -11.79
C GLU A 52 -11.71 8.59 -12.60
N ALA A 53 -11.81 9.92 -12.74
CA ALA A 53 -10.82 10.72 -13.44
C ALA A 53 -9.44 10.68 -12.77
N THR A 54 -9.36 10.39 -11.47
CA THR A 54 -8.09 10.30 -10.74
C THR A 54 -7.28 9.06 -11.11
N ILE A 55 -7.91 8.00 -11.64
CA ILE A 55 -7.19 6.81 -12.16
C ILE A 55 -6.22 7.23 -13.27
N LEU A 56 -6.62 8.23 -14.07
CA LEU A 56 -5.84 8.76 -15.19
C LEU A 56 -4.57 9.49 -14.75
N TYR A 57 -4.37 9.69 -13.44
CA TYR A 57 -3.16 10.30 -12.92
C TYR A 57 -1.97 9.35 -12.95
N ALA A 58 -2.21 8.04 -12.87
CA ALA A 58 -1.18 7.01 -12.90
C ALA A 58 -1.26 6.11 -14.14
N HIS A 59 -2.45 5.94 -14.71
CA HIS A 59 -2.67 5.02 -15.83
C HIS A 59 -3.26 5.73 -17.07
N PRO A 60 -2.89 5.34 -18.29
CA PRO A 60 -3.47 5.91 -19.51
C PRO A 60 -4.91 5.41 -19.73
N ALA A 61 -5.72 6.21 -20.42
CA ALA A 61 -7.15 5.96 -20.58
C ALA A 61 -7.49 4.63 -21.27
N ASP A 62 -6.63 4.16 -22.19
CA ASP A 62 -6.80 2.88 -22.86
C ASP A 62 -6.63 1.70 -21.90
N PHE A 63 -5.69 1.77 -20.96
CA PHE A 63 -5.55 0.79 -19.89
C PHE A 63 -6.79 0.75 -19.00
N VAL A 64 -7.24 1.92 -18.54
CA VAL A 64 -8.44 2.04 -17.70
C VAL A 64 -9.67 1.45 -18.40
N ALA A 65 -9.83 1.73 -19.69
CA ALA A 65 -10.92 1.16 -20.50
C ALA A 65 -10.82 -0.38 -20.61
N ARG A 66 -9.61 -0.94 -20.79
CA ARG A 66 -9.40 -2.39 -20.82
C ARG A 66 -9.75 -3.05 -19.50
N VAL A 67 -9.30 -2.50 -18.37
CA VAL A 67 -9.63 -3.02 -17.04
C VAL A 67 -11.14 -2.97 -16.82
N ARG A 68 -11.80 -1.85 -17.15
CA ARG A 68 -13.26 -1.71 -17.03
C ARG A 68 -14.02 -2.74 -17.85
N ALA A 69 -13.60 -2.95 -19.10
CA ALA A 69 -14.23 -3.92 -20.01
C ALA A 69 -14.04 -5.38 -19.57
N ALA A 70 -13.03 -5.65 -18.73
CA ALA A 70 -12.76 -6.99 -18.21
C ALA A 70 -13.53 -7.30 -16.91
N ILE A 71 -14.25 -6.33 -16.34
CA ILE A 71 -15.13 -6.55 -15.19
C ILE A 71 -16.39 -7.28 -15.67
N PRO A 72 -16.67 -8.50 -15.16
CA PRO A 72 -17.81 -9.27 -15.63
C PRO A 72 -19.12 -8.79 -14.99
N ASP A 73 -20.24 -8.93 -15.70
CA ASP A 73 -21.57 -8.68 -15.12
C ASP A 73 -21.94 -9.75 -14.07
N GLU A 74 -21.48 -11.00 -14.26
CA GLU A 74 -21.69 -12.13 -13.36
C GLU A 74 -20.44 -13.04 -13.28
N GLY A 75 -20.25 -13.70 -12.14
CA GLY A 75 -19.16 -14.66 -11.95
C GLY A 75 -17.78 -14.02 -11.74
N ILE A 76 -16.71 -14.71 -12.14
CA ILE A 76 -15.34 -14.26 -11.97
C ILE A 76 -14.62 -14.32 -13.32
N ALA A 77 -14.02 -13.21 -13.74
CA ALA A 77 -13.16 -13.10 -14.91
C ALA A 77 -11.69 -13.12 -14.49
N ARG A 78 -10.82 -13.69 -15.32
CA ARG A 78 -9.36 -13.58 -15.18
C ARG A 78 -8.88 -12.41 -15.99
N ILE A 79 -8.15 -11.50 -15.35
CA ILE A 79 -7.49 -10.35 -15.99
C ILE A 79 -6.13 -10.80 -16.53
N ASP A 80 -5.38 -11.54 -15.72
CA ASP A 80 -4.14 -12.21 -16.10
C ASP A 80 -4.00 -13.60 -15.41
N ALA A 81 -2.77 -14.07 -15.19
CA ALA A 81 -2.51 -15.35 -14.56
C ALA A 81 -2.97 -15.42 -13.10
N ASP A 82 -2.82 -14.35 -12.32
CA ASP A 82 -3.04 -14.30 -10.87
C ASP A 82 -4.10 -13.27 -10.44
N THR A 83 -4.50 -12.36 -11.32
CA THR A 83 -5.43 -11.26 -11.07
C THR A 83 -6.79 -11.58 -11.63
N THR A 84 -7.82 -11.41 -10.80
CA THR A 84 -9.21 -11.70 -11.15
C THR A 84 -10.13 -10.54 -10.83
N ALA A 85 -11.29 -10.52 -11.48
CA ALA A 85 -12.33 -9.54 -11.21
C ALA A 85 -13.69 -10.22 -11.11
N SER A 86 -14.55 -9.63 -10.29
CA SER A 86 -15.96 -9.98 -10.08
C SER A 86 -16.82 -8.71 -10.25
N PRO A 87 -18.16 -8.80 -10.24
CA PRO A 87 -19.02 -7.68 -10.64
C PRO A 87 -18.84 -6.39 -9.83
N LYS A 88 -18.37 -6.51 -8.58
CA LYS A 88 -18.12 -5.36 -7.70
C LYS A 88 -16.65 -4.92 -7.63
N SER A 89 -15.75 -5.56 -8.39
CA SER A 89 -14.33 -5.19 -8.45
C SER A 89 -14.11 -3.75 -8.87
N TRP A 90 -14.84 -3.25 -9.87
CA TRP A 90 -14.72 -1.86 -10.30
C TRP A 90 -15.04 -0.91 -9.15
N GLN A 91 -16.22 -1.07 -8.56
CA GLN A 91 -16.69 -0.22 -7.47
C GLN A 91 -15.74 -0.29 -6.28
N ALA A 92 -15.28 -1.49 -5.90
CA ALA A 92 -14.31 -1.66 -4.83
C ALA A 92 -12.98 -0.92 -5.11
N ALA A 93 -12.44 -1.02 -6.33
CA ALA A 93 -11.21 -0.33 -6.71
C ALA A 93 -11.39 1.20 -6.73
N ILE A 94 -12.50 1.71 -7.25
CA ILE A 94 -12.80 3.15 -7.24
C ILE A 94 -12.98 3.68 -5.81
N THR A 95 -13.63 2.92 -4.92
CA THR A 95 -13.73 3.27 -3.50
C THR A 95 -12.38 3.21 -2.78
N ALA A 96 -11.48 2.28 -3.14
CA ALA A 96 -10.12 2.22 -2.58
C ALA A 96 -9.30 3.46 -2.97
N ILE A 97 -9.40 3.88 -4.23
CA ILE A 97 -8.79 5.11 -4.73
C ILE A 97 -9.41 6.35 -4.05
N GLY A 98 -10.73 6.36 -3.88
CA GLY A 98 -11.45 7.41 -3.14
C GLY A 98 -10.96 7.54 -1.70
N ALA A 99 -10.78 6.41 -1.01
CA ALA A 99 -10.22 6.36 0.33
C ALA A 99 -8.81 6.95 0.41
N ALA A 100 -7.93 6.57 -0.53
CA ALA A 100 -6.56 7.06 -0.58
C ALA A 100 -6.49 8.57 -0.87
N ASN A 101 -7.32 9.07 -1.80
CA ASN A 101 -7.42 10.50 -2.09
C ASN A 101 -7.98 11.28 -0.89
N ALA A 102 -8.99 10.74 -0.20
CA ALA A 102 -9.54 11.34 1.02
C ALA A 102 -8.53 11.34 2.17
N ALA A 103 -7.73 10.27 2.31
CA ALA A 103 -6.63 10.18 3.27
C ALA A 103 -5.59 11.28 3.04
N VAL A 104 -5.20 11.53 1.78
CA VAL A 104 -4.34 12.66 1.41
C VAL A 104 -5.01 13.99 1.80
N ASP A 105 -6.28 14.19 1.47
CA ASP A 105 -6.99 15.42 1.87
C ASP A 105 -7.01 15.64 3.38
N ASP A 106 -7.15 14.57 4.17
CA ASP A 106 -7.23 14.64 5.62
C ASP A 106 -5.91 15.05 6.27
N VAL A 107 -4.79 14.48 5.82
CA VAL A 107 -3.46 14.85 6.36
C VAL A 107 -3.06 16.28 5.94
N PHE A 108 -3.43 16.73 4.74
CA PHE A 108 -3.13 18.10 4.30
C PHE A 108 -4.04 19.16 4.94
N SER A 109 -5.29 18.81 5.26
CA SER A 109 -6.21 19.71 5.95
C SER A 109 -6.10 19.69 7.48
N GLY A 110 -5.25 18.81 8.04
CA GLY A 110 -5.09 18.64 9.49
C GLY A 110 -6.29 17.97 10.17
N ARG A 111 -7.17 17.29 9.41
CA ARG A 111 -8.28 16.50 9.98
C ARG A 111 -7.81 15.17 10.58
N ALA A 112 -6.63 14.71 10.21
CA ALA A 112 -5.92 13.60 10.80
C ALA A 112 -4.41 13.89 10.75
N ASP A 113 -3.67 13.42 11.74
CA ASP A 113 -2.20 13.47 11.71
C ASP A 113 -1.66 12.41 10.74
N ASN A 114 -2.27 11.22 10.74
CA ASN A 114 -1.97 10.14 9.82
C ASN A 114 -3.22 9.30 9.54
N VAL A 115 -3.17 8.50 8.47
CA VAL A 115 -4.32 7.72 8.01
C VAL A 115 -3.88 6.31 7.62
N PHE A 116 -4.67 5.31 7.97
CA PHE A 116 -4.60 3.95 7.44
C PHE A 116 -5.85 3.64 6.60
N VAL A 117 -5.65 3.13 5.39
CA VAL A 117 -6.71 2.73 4.47
C VAL A 117 -6.72 1.20 4.39
N ALA A 118 -7.71 0.57 5.02
CA ALA A 118 -7.95 -0.86 4.96
C ALA A 118 -8.87 -1.17 3.77
N ALA A 119 -8.29 -1.21 2.56
CA ALA A 119 -9.03 -1.41 1.32
C ALA A 119 -8.60 -2.68 0.57
N ARG A 120 -9.48 -3.16 -0.32
CA ARG A 120 -9.23 -4.22 -1.30
C ARG A 120 -9.97 -3.88 -2.60
N PRO A 121 -9.43 -4.18 -3.80
CA PRO A 121 -8.15 -4.87 -4.08
C PRO A 121 -6.89 -4.03 -3.75
N PRO A 122 -5.69 -4.65 -3.64
CA PRO A 122 -4.40 -3.96 -3.50
C PRO A 122 -3.99 -3.23 -4.80
N GLY A 123 -2.85 -2.54 -4.79
CA GLY A 123 -2.43 -1.69 -5.92
C GLY A 123 -0.97 -1.73 -6.37
N HIS A 124 0.00 -2.03 -5.51
CA HIS A 124 1.42 -1.77 -5.81
C HIS A 124 2.02 -2.52 -7.03
N HIS A 125 1.41 -3.63 -7.47
CA HIS A 125 1.83 -4.38 -8.66
C HIS A 125 1.27 -3.84 -9.98
N ALA A 126 0.22 -3.00 -9.94
CA ALA A 126 -0.36 -2.46 -11.16
C ALA A 126 0.62 -1.46 -11.81
N GLU A 127 1.22 -1.87 -12.92
CA GLU A 127 2.09 -1.02 -13.75
C GLU A 127 1.28 0.03 -14.48
N LYS A 128 1.96 0.93 -15.20
CA LYS A 128 1.32 1.97 -15.99
C LYS A 128 0.28 1.38 -16.95
N THR A 129 0.57 0.23 -17.57
CA THR A 129 -0.32 -0.39 -18.57
C THR A 129 -0.66 -1.86 -18.33
N THR A 130 -0.32 -2.40 -17.15
CA THR A 130 -0.49 -3.83 -16.81
C THR A 130 -1.18 -3.98 -15.44
N ALA A 131 -2.28 -4.72 -15.40
CA ALA A 131 -2.90 -5.17 -14.15
C ALA A 131 -2.38 -6.58 -13.87
N MET A 132 -1.82 -6.79 -12.67
CA MET A 132 -1.13 -8.02 -12.27
C MET A 132 -0.99 -8.08 -10.75
N GLY A 133 -0.66 -9.26 -10.20
CA GLY A 133 -0.36 -9.41 -8.77
C GLY A 133 -1.55 -9.02 -7.89
N PHE A 134 -2.75 -9.41 -8.31
CA PHE A 134 -4.04 -9.05 -7.70
C PHE A 134 -4.44 -7.56 -7.83
N CYS A 135 -3.59 -6.72 -8.42
CA CYS A 135 -3.76 -5.28 -8.46
C CYS A 135 -4.41 -4.83 -9.77
N LEU A 136 -5.53 -4.10 -9.68
CA LEU A 136 -6.21 -3.52 -10.84
C LEU A 136 -5.68 -2.13 -11.21
N PHE A 137 -5.40 -1.32 -10.18
CA PHE A 137 -4.90 0.05 -10.31
C PHE A 137 -3.91 0.34 -9.18
N ASN A 138 -2.92 1.19 -9.43
CA ASN A 138 -1.92 1.53 -8.44
C ASN A 138 -2.40 2.65 -7.52
N THR A 139 -3.04 2.25 -6.42
CA THR A 139 -3.64 3.18 -5.44
C THR A 139 -2.61 4.15 -4.85
N ALA A 140 -1.40 3.68 -4.52
CA ALA A 140 -0.33 4.52 -3.98
C ALA A 140 0.16 5.56 -4.98
N ALA A 141 0.35 5.17 -6.24
CA ALA A 141 0.76 6.09 -7.31
C ALA A 141 -0.33 7.13 -7.62
N ILE A 142 -1.61 6.72 -7.65
CA ILE A 142 -2.73 7.64 -7.82
C ILE A 142 -2.78 8.65 -6.68
N ALA A 143 -2.65 8.20 -5.43
CA ALA A 143 -2.65 9.07 -4.26
C ALA A 143 -1.47 10.07 -4.27
N ALA A 144 -0.27 9.62 -4.66
CA ALA A 144 0.89 10.50 -4.81
C ALA A 144 0.62 11.60 -5.84
N ARG A 145 0.09 11.24 -7.02
CA ARG A 145 -0.25 12.21 -8.07
C ARG A 145 -1.40 13.13 -7.69
N TYR A 146 -2.37 12.61 -6.95
CA TYR A 146 -3.47 13.40 -6.39
C TYR A 146 -2.94 14.47 -5.43
N ALA A 147 -2.02 14.11 -4.53
CA ALA A 147 -1.35 15.05 -3.62
C ALA A 147 -0.65 16.17 -4.39
N GLN A 148 0.13 15.82 -5.43
CA GLN A 148 0.81 16.80 -6.28
C GLN A 148 -0.17 17.74 -7.00
N LYS A 149 -1.22 17.19 -7.62
CA LYS A 149 -2.20 17.97 -8.41
C LYS A 149 -3.12 18.83 -7.57
N LYS A 150 -3.59 18.33 -6.43
CA LYS A 150 -4.59 19.02 -5.59
C LYS A 150 -3.98 19.92 -4.52
N HIS A 151 -2.90 19.46 -3.88
CA HIS A 151 -2.27 20.16 -2.76
C HIS A 151 -0.95 20.84 -3.12
N GLY A 152 -0.53 20.76 -4.39
CA GLY A 152 0.70 21.42 -4.86
C GLY A 152 1.96 20.82 -4.26
N VAL A 153 1.90 19.56 -3.83
CA VAL A 153 3.05 18.85 -3.26
C VAL A 153 4.14 18.67 -4.30
N GLU A 154 5.39 18.93 -3.94
CA GLU A 154 6.52 18.78 -4.85
C GLU A 154 7.17 17.40 -4.72
N ARG A 155 7.31 16.89 -3.50
CA ARG A 155 8.05 15.65 -3.21
C ARG A 155 7.19 14.67 -2.41
N VAL A 156 6.86 13.52 -3.02
CA VAL A 156 6.17 12.42 -2.35
C VAL A 156 7.10 11.23 -2.23
N ALA A 157 7.18 10.61 -1.06
CA ALA A 157 7.86 9.33 -0.91
C ALA A 157 6.84 8.19 -0.79
N VAL A 158 6.98 7.14 -1.59
CA VAL A 158 6.27 5.88 -1.42
C VAL A 158 7.24 4.86 -0.83
N VAL A 159 6.95 4.38 0.37
CA VAL A 159 7.73 3.33 1.05
C VAL A 159 6.92 2.06 1.05
N ASP A 160 7.45 1.02 0.42
CA ASP A 160 6.78 -0.27 0.24
C ASP A 160 7.53 -1.35 1.02
N TRP A 161 6.86 -1.95 1.99
CA TRP A 161 7.40 -3.10 2.73
C TRP A 161 6.60 -4.38 2.51
N ASP A 162 5.66 -4.37 1.55
CA ASP A 162 5.09 -5.61 1.04
C ASP A 162 6.23 -6.54 0.62
N VAL A 163 6.07 -7.83 0.90
CA VAL A 163 7.15 -8.79 0.66
C VAL A 163 7.44 -8.96 -0.83
N HIS A 164 6.47 -8.66 -1.68
CA HIS A 164 6.65 -8.65 -3.12
C HIS A 164 7.11 -7.27 -3.58
N HIS A 165 7.98 -7.25 -4.59
CA HIS A 165 8.41 -5.98 -5.16
C HIS A 165 7.23 -5.26 -5.83
N GLY A 166 6.92 -4.04 -5.37
CA GLY A 166 5.93 -3.13 -5.99
C GLY A 166 6.38 -2.60 -7.35
N ASN A 167 6.53 -3.50 -8.32
CA ASN A 167 6.98 -3.22 -9.69
C ASN A 167 6.10 -2.18 -10.39
N GLY A 168 4.82 -2.11 -10.05
CA GLY A 168 3.91 -1.14 -10.63
C GLY A 168 4.25 0.29 -10.24
N THR A 169 4.52 0.51 -8.95
CA THR A 169 4.93 1.83 -8.44
C THR A 169 6.29 2.23 -9.03
N GLN A 170 7.22 1.27 -9.12
CA GLN A 170 8.51 1.49 -9.77
C GLN A 170 8.37 1.88 -11.24
N ASP A 171 7.56 1.15 -12.03
CA ASP A 171 7.33 1.43 -13.45
C ASP A 171 6.75 2.83 -13.67
N ILE A 172 5.72 3.18 -12.90
CA ILE A 172 5.01 4.47 -13.04
C ILE A 172 5.93 5.66 -12.76
N PHE A 173 6.85 5.54 -11.80
CA PHE A 173 7.74 6.63 -11.39
C PHE A 173 9.20 6.48 -11.85
N TRP A 174 9.49 5.53 -12.74
CA TRP A 174 10.87 5.19 -13.16
C TRP A 174 11.71 6.42 -13.55
N ASP A 175 11.14 7.34 -14.32
CA ASP A 175 11.81 8.55 -14.81
C ASP A 175 11.34 9.85 -14.09
N ASP A 176 10.70 9.73 -12.92
CA ASP A 176 10.13 10.89 -12.22
C ASP A 176 10.77 11.17 -10.85
N PRO A 177 11.73 12.10 -10.77
CA PRO A 177 12.41 12.44 -9.52
C PRO A 177 11.53 13.21 -8.52
N SER A 178 10.31 13.59 -8.86
CA SER A 178 9.35 14.18 -7.90
C SER A 178 8.75 13.15 -6.94
N VAL A 179 8.93 11.86 -7.23
CA VAL A 179 8.51 10.74 -6.37
C VAL A 179 9.68 9.82 -6.07
N LEU A 180 9.99 9.65 -4.79
CA LEU A 180 10.94 8.65 -4.31
C LEU A 180 10.18 7.35 -4.02
N TYR A 181 10.59 6.25 -4.63
CA TYR A 181 10.10 4.91 -4.30
C TYR A 181 11.19 4.11 -3.58
N CYS A 182 10.88 3.66 -2.37
CA CYS A 182 11.75 2.81 -1.57
C CYS A 182 11.04 1.50 -1.30
N SER A 183 11.68 0.36 -1.56
CA SER A 183 11.08 -0.94 -1.31
C SER A 183 12.01 -1.91 -0.60
N THR A 184 11.50 -2.63 0.40
CA THR A 184 12.09 -3.89 0.87
C THR A 184 11.19 -5.03 0.41
N HIS A 185 11.76 -6.05 -0.21
CA HIS A 185 11.01 -7.19 -0.74
C HIS A 185 11.91 -8.42 -0.80
N GLN A 186 11.32 -9.61 -0.82
CA GLN A 186 12.07 -10.83 -1.05
C GLN A 186 12.58 -10.88 -2.49
N MET A 187 13.84 -11.25 -2.67
CA MET A 187 14.42 -11.53 -3.98
C MET A 187 15.38 -12.73 -3.89
N PRO A 188 15.23 -13.77 -4.74
CA PRO A 188 14.18 -13.91 -5.76
C PRO A 188 12.80 -14.26 -5.17
N LEU A 189 11.76 -13.64 -5.73
CA LEU A 189 10.33 -13.97 -5.55
C LEU A 189 9.56 -13.34 -6.74
N TYR A 190 8.26 -13.63 -6.88
CA TYR A 190 7.38 -12.82 -7.74
C TYR A 190 7.55 -11.32 -7.43
N PRO A 191 7.59 -10.43 -8.45
CA PRO A 191 7.43 -10.68 -9.88
C PRO A 191 8.74 -10.95 -10.64
N GLY A 192 9.87 -11.12 -9.94
CA GLY A 192 11.18 -11.34 -10.55
C GLY A 192 11.95 -10.07 -10.92
N THR A 193 11.51 -8.91 -10.42
CA THR A 193 12.16 -7.59 -10.59
C THR A 193 12.53 -7.00 -9.22
N GLY A 194 13.01 -5.76 -9.15
CA GLY A 194 13.38 -5.11 -7.89
C GLY A 194 14.87 -5.24 -7.57
N ALA A 195 15.72 -5.48 -8.57
CA ALA A 195 17.14 -5.59 -8.33
C ALA A 195 17.70 -4.29 -7.74
N LYS A 196 18.72 -4.42 -6.88
CA LYS A 196 19.44 -3.27 -6.27
C LYS A 196 19.98 -2.26 -7.30
N THR A 197 20.23 -2.71 -8.53
CA THR A 197 20.75 -1.90 -9.65
C THR A 197 19.67 -1.17 -10.45
N GLU A 198 18.40 -1.42 -10.19
CA GLU A 198 17.27 -0.70 -10.76
C GLU A 198 17.09 0.62 -10.00
N THR A 199 17.57 1.73 -10.56
CA THR A 199 17.65 3.02 -9.86
C THR A 199 16.77 4.12 -10.46
N GLY A 200 16.10 3.87 -11.59
CA GLY A 200 15.34 4.89 -12.32
C GLY A 200 16.18 6.15 -12.58
N ALA A 201 15.56 7.33 -12.44
CA ALA A 201 16.20 8.64 -12.47
C ALA A 201 16.99 8.98 -11.17
N GLY A 202 17.37 7.97 -10.38
CA GLY A 202 17.97 8.12 -9.04
C GLY A 202 16.95 8.13 -7.90
N ASN A 203 15.68 7.90 -8.21
CA ASN A 203 14.54 7.97 -7.30
C ASN A 203 13.95 6.59 -6.95
N ILE A 204 14.56 5.50 -7.44
CA ILE A 204 14.17 4.12 -7.12
C ILE A 204 15.22 3.51 -6.19
N VAL A 205 14.79 3.05 -5.02
CA VAL A 205 15.65 2.50 -3.97
C VAL A 205 15.13 1.14 -3.53
N ASN A 206 15.52 0.11 -4.27
CA ASN A 206 15.23 -1.27 -3.93
C ASN A 206 16.23 -1.82 -2.93
N ALA A 207 15.77 -2.39 -1.82
CA ALA A 207 16.53 -3.06 -0.79
C ALA A 207 16.10 -4.54 -0.69
N PRO A 208 16.50 -5.38 -1.67
CA PRO A 208 16.08 -6.77 -1.74
C PRO A 208 16.61 -7.58 -0.54
N LEU A 209 15.78 -8.49 -0.06
CA LEU A 209 16.02 -9.37 1.08
C LEU A 209 16.08 -10.83 0.59
N ALA A 210 17.02 -11.60 1.12
CA ALA A 210 17.07 -13.03 0.81
C ALA A 210 15.93 -13.78 1.52
N PRO A 211 15.46 -14.92 0.98
CA PRO A 211 14.59 -15.83 1.71
C PRO A 211 15.14 -16.15 3.11
N GLN A 212 14.25 -16.39 4.06
CA GLN A 212 14.53 -16.66 5.48
C GLN A 212 15.08 -15.47 6.28
N THR A 213 15.13 -14.27 5.68
CA THR A 213 15.46 -13.02 6.40
C THR A 213 14.49 -12.76 7.55
N GLY A 214 15.01 -12.41 8.72
CA GLY A 214 14.23 -11.94 9.87
C GLY A 214 14.54 -10.48 10.23
N SER A 215 14.11 -10.10 11.44
CA SER A 215 14.12 -8.72 11.94
C SER A 215 15.43 -7.95 11.75
N GLU A 216 16.59 -8.54 12.06
CA GLU A 216 17.88 -7.84 12.03
C GLU A 216 18.23 -7.32 10.64
N VAL A 217 18.15 -8.19 9.63
CA VAL A 217 18.52 -7.85 8.24
C VAL A 217 17.46 -6.92 7.61
N PHE A 218 16.18 -7.09 7.94
CA PHE A 218 15.13 -6.16 7.53
C PHE A 218 15.38 -4.74 8.08
N ARG A 219 15.68 -4.62 9.38
CA ARG A 219 15.98 -3.33 10.00
C ARG A 219 17.25 -2.71 9.44
N ASP A 220 18.28 -3.51 9.17
CA ASP A 220 19.50 -3.04 8.50
C ASP A 220 19.21 -2.52 7.09
N ALA A 221 18.37 -3.20 6.31
CA ALA A 221 17.94 -2.71 4.99
C ALA A 221 17.23 -1.35 5.06
N PHE A 222 16.37 -1.16 6.08
CA PHE A 222 15.77 0.14 6.36
C PHE A 222 16.81 1.20 6.72
N LEU A 223 17.67 0.91 7.71
CA LEU A 223 18.65 1.84 8.26
C LEU A 223 19.73 2.23 7.23
N SER A 224 20.15 1.29 6.39
CA SER A 224 21.26 1.49 5.45
C SER A 224 20.81 2.05 4.10
N ARG A 225 19.54 1.87 3.70
CA ARG A 225 19.06 2.27 2.37
C ARG A 225 17.80 3.12 2.37
N VAL A 226 16.72 2.65 3.00
CA VAL A 226 15.42 3.33 2.94
C VAL A 226 15.46 4.67 3.66
N LEU A 227 15.86 4.68 4.94
CA LEU A 227 15.81 5.87 5.77
C LEU A 227 16.79 6.97 5.31
N PRO A 228 18.03 6.67 4.89
CA PRO A 228 18.92 7.69 4.31
C PRO A 228 18.36 8.30 3.02
N ALA A 229 17.71 7.51 2.17
CA ALA A 229 17.09 8.02 0.95
C ALA A 229 15.95 8.99 1.28
N LEU A 230 15.08 8.64 2.24
CA LEU A 230 14.02 9.53 2.73
C LEU A 230 14.57 10.82 3.32
N ASP A 231 15.62 10.74 4.14
CA ASP A 231 16.22 11.92 4.78
C ASP A 231 16.87 12.86 3.75
N ASN A 232 17.48 12.32 2.69
CA ASN A 232 18.05 13.11 1.59
C ASN A 232 16.97 13.74 0.70
N PHE A 233 15.86 13.02 0.49
CA PHE A 233 14.76 13.47 -0.36
C PHE A 233 13.85 14.51 0.32
N ALA A 234 13.77 14.49 1.66
CA ALA A 234 12.96 15.39 2.47
C ALA A 234 11.51 15.52 1.94
N PRO A 235 10.72 14.43 1.96
CA PRO A 235 9.39 14.39 1.36
C PRO A 235 8.41 15.31 2.08
N ASP A 236 7.48 15.90 1.32
CA ASP A 236 6.37 16.69 1.87
C ASP A 236 5.20 15.79 2.31
N LEU A 237 5.16 14.54 1.82
CA LEU A 237 4.20 13.48 2.16
C LEU A 237 4.90 12.12 2.10
N ILE A 238 4.65 11.25 3.08
CA ILE A 238 5.01 9.83 3.03
C ILE A 238 3.73 9.01 2.79
N ILE A 239 3.76 8.16 1.77
CA ILE A 239 2.77 7.12 1.50
C ILE A 239 3.43 5.77 1.81
N ILE A 240 2.73 4.88 2.51
CA ILE A 240 3.18 3.53 2.79
C ILE A 240 2.33 2.56 1.97
N SER A 241 2.97 1.74 1.14
CA SER A 241 2.39 0.51 0.62
C SER A 241 2.61 -0.57 1.69
N ALA A 242 1.59 -0.75 2.53
CA ALA A 242 1.66 -1.54 3.76
C ALA A 242 1.13 -2.96 3.50
N GLY A 243 1.97 -3.80 2.91
CA GLY A 243 1.77 -5.25 2.87
C GLY A 243 2.22 -5.91 4.17
N PHE A 244 1.54 -6.96 4.60
CA PHE A 244 1.87 -7.70 5.83
C PHE A 244 2.21 -9.17 5.57
N ASP A 245 2.57 -9.49 4.33
CA ASP A 245 2.97 -10.81 3.85
C ASP A 245 4.45 -11.13 4.05
N ALA A 246 5.24 -10.19 4.57
CA ALA A 246 6.58 -10.47 5.08
C ALA A 246 6.55 -11.12 6.48
N HIS A 247 5.36 -11.27 7.07
CA HIS A 247 5.17 -11.93 8.36
C HIS A 247 5.53 -13.42 8.27
N HIS A 248 6.19 -13.98 9.28
CA HIS A 248 6.67 -15.37 9.31
C HIS A 248 5.59 -16.47 9.18
N ARG A 249 4.31 -16.07 9.18
CA ARG A 249 3.15 -16.97 9.05
C ARG A 249 2.60 -16.98 7.63
N ASP A 250 2.99 -16.02 6.81
CA ASP A 250 2.40 -15.81 5.50
C ASP A 250 2.75 -16.96 4.54
N PRO A 251 1.78 -17.47 3.77
CA PRO A 251 2.03 -18.58 2.86
C PRO A 251 2.71 -18.18 1.54
N LEU A 252 2.78 -16.89 1.20
CA LEU A 252 3.23 -16.44 -0.13
C LEU A 252 4.69 -16.01 -0.20
N ALA A 253 5.41 -16.01 0.92
CA ALA A 253 6.82 -15.65 0.97
C ALA A 253 7.59 -16.42 2.04
N GLU A 254 8.89 -16.16 2.13
CA GLU A 254 9.82 -16.84 3.03
C GLU A 254 10.52 -15.85 3.99
N ILE A 255 9.99 -14.65 4.15
CA ILE A 255 10.50 -13.66 5.11
C ILE A 255 9.87 -13.94 6.49
N ASN A 256 10.66 -13.77 7.54
CA ASN A 256 10.34 -14.13 8.92
C ASN A 256 10.19 -12.89 9.81
N LEU A 257 9.42 -11.88 9.38
CA LEU A 257 9.10 -10.73 10.24
C LEU A 257 8.05 -11.09 11.29
N THR A 258 8.04 -10.32 12.37
CA THR A 258 6.98 -10.32 13.38
C THR A 258 6.27 -8.97 13.40
N GLU A 259 5.21 -8.86 14.20
CA GLU A 259 4.44 -7.65 14.42
C GLU A 259 5.32 -6.48 14.93
N ASP A 260 6.34 -6.78 15.73
CA ASP A 260 7.31 -5.80 16.26
C ASP A 260 8.13 -5.14 15.15
N ASP A 261 8.36 -5.80 14.02
CA ASP A 261 9.08 -5.22 12.89
C ASP A 261 8.23 -4.23 12.12
N PHE A 262 6.94 -4.52 11.96
CA PHE A 262 5.98 -3.57 11.37
C PHE A 262 5.75 -2.36 12.29
N ASP A 263 5.63 -2.56 13.60
CA ASP A 263 5.60 -1.46 14.58
C ASP A 263 6.86 -0.58 14.47
N TRP A 264 8.04 -1.21 14.44
CA TRP A 264 9.32 -0.50 14.34
C TRP A 264 9.43 0.30 13.05
N ALA A 265 9.13 -0.30 11.89
CA ALA A 265 9.20 0.35 10.59
C ALA A 265 8.24 1.55 10.52
N THR A 266 7.03 1.38 11.05
CA THR A 266 6.04 2.45 11.17
C THR A 266 6.57 3.61 11.99
N GLY A 267 7.16 3.34 13.16
CA GLY A 267 7.76 4.36 14.02
C GLY A 267 8.91 5.10 13.33
N GLN A 268 9.75 4.40 12.56
CA GLN A 268 10.81 5.04 11.78
C GLN A 268 10.26 6.00 10.73
N LEU A 269 9.20 5.62 10.02
CA LEU A 269 8.56 6.48 9.01
C LEU A 269 7.80 7.65 9.63
N MET A 270 7.12 7.45 10.76
CA MET A 270 6.48 8.54 11.52
C MET A 270 7.49 9.59 11.97
N GLN A 271 8.69 9.18 12.42
CA GLN A 271 9.76 10.11 12.76
C GLN A 271 10.20 10.96 11.55
N ARG A 272 10.25 10.38 10.34
CA ARG A 272 10.60 11.12 9.12
C ARG A 272 9.45 12.00 8.65
N ALA A 273 8.21 11.55 8.77
CA ALA A 273 7.02 12.36 8.50
C ALA A 273 6.96 13.57 9.44
N ALA A 274 7.28 13.39 10.73
CA ALA A 274 7.38 14.50 11.69
C ALA A 274 8.48 15.49 11.31
N ARG A 275 9.62 14.98 10.83
CA ARG A 275 10.79 15.80 10.47
C ARG A 275 10.60 16.58 9.17
N HIS A 276 10.05 15.96 8.14
CA HIS A 276 10.06 16.48 6.76
C HIS A 276 8.66 16.84 6.24
N SER A 277 7.63 16.11 6.70
CA SER A 277 6.29 16.14 6.12
C SER A 277 5.23 16.75 7.05
N GLY A 278 5.61 17.42 8.14
CA GLY A 278 4.65 17.98 9.10
C GLY A 278 3.67 16.94 9.64
N ASN A 279 4.17 15.74 9.96
CA ASN A 279 3.43 14.53 10.34
C ASN A 279 2.59 13.87 9.24
N ARG A 280 2.50 14.42 8.02
CA ARG A 280 1.64 13.87 6.96
C ARG A 280 2.13 12.49 6.49
N LEU A 281 1.34 11.47 6.85
CA LEU A 281 1.58 10.07 6.51
C LEU A 281 0.27 9.37 6.17
N VAL A 282 0.23 8.70 5.01
CA VAL A 282 -0.89 7.89 4.56
C VAL A 282 -0.40 6.45 4.36
N SER A 283 -1.05 5.48 4.97
CA SER A 283 -0.73 4.07 4.83
C SER A 283 -1.87 3.33 4.13
N LEU A 284 -1.54 2.53 3.13
CA LEU A 284 -2.48 1.85 2.25
C LEU A 284 -2.24 0.35 2.36
N LEU A 285 -3.28 -0.42 2.69
CA LEU A 285 -3.16 -1.88 2.76
C LEU A 285 -2.84 -2.47 1.37
N GLU A 286 -1.80 -3.31 1.30
CA GLU A 286 -1.44 -4.10 0.11
C GLU A 286 -1.70 -5.60 0.38
N GLY A 287 -0.66 -6.44 0.45
CA GLY A 287 -0.69 -7.88 0.70
C GLY A 287 -0.82 -8.29 2.17
N GLY A 288 -0.62 -9.59 2.43
CA GLY A 288 -0.80 -10.25 3.74
C GLY A 288 -1.98 -11.21 3.75
N TYR A 289 -1.70 -12.50 3.85
CA TYR A 289 -2.61 -13.58 3.44
C TYR A 289 -2.83 -14.67 4.51
N ASP A 290 -1.93 -14.79 5.49
CA ASP A 290 -2.28 -15.46 6.76
C ASP A 290 -3.15 -14.52 7.61
N LEU A 291 -4.40 -14.91 7.88
CA LEU A 291 -5.37 -14.03 8.54
C LEU A 291 -4.95 -13.61 9.95
N GLN A 292 -4.21 -14.47 10.66
CA GLN A 292 -3.73 -14.16 12.00
C GLN A 292 -2.53 -13.22 11.96
N GLY A 293 -1.52 -13.54 11.14
CA GLY A 293 -0.34 -12.69 10.92
C GLY A 293 -0.73 -11.31 10.40
N LEU A 294 -1.64 -11.25 9.43
CA LEU A 294 -2.20 -9.98 8.91
C LEU A 294 -2.85 -9.17 10.03
N ALA A 295 -3.78 -9.76 10.78
CA ALA A 295 -4.52 -9.04 11.82
C ALA A 295 -3.57 -8.46 12.88
N PHE A 296 -2.65 -9.27 13.40
CA PHE A 296 -1.74 -8.81 14.45
C PHE A 296 -0.73 -7.78 13.94
N SER A 297 -0.23 -7.93 12.70
CA SER A 297 0.66 -6.94 12.09
C SER A 297 -0.03 -5.61 11.85
N VAL A 298 -1.29 -5.63 11.37
CA VAL A 298 -2.10 -4.41 11.21
C VAL A 298 -2.37 -3.77 12.58
N ALA A 299 -2.68 -4.56 13.61
CA ALA A 299 -2.89 -4.05 14.96
C ALA A 299 -1.62 -3.36 15.51
N ALA A 300 -0.43 -3.92 15.27
CA ALA A 300 0.84 -3.30 15.63
C ALA A 300 1.10 -2.00 14.85
N HIS A 301 0.90 -2.03 13.52
CA HIS A 301 1.03 -0.85 12.65
C HIS A 301 0.09 0.30 13.07
N VAL A 302 -1.21 0.03 13.19
CA VAL A 302 -2.21 1.03 13.60
C VAL A 302 -1.99 1.49 15.03
N GLY A 303 -1.60 0.57 15.92
CA GLY A 303 -1.26 0.89 17.30
C GLY A 303 -0.08 1.87 17.41
N ARG A 304 0.93 1.72 16.56
CA ARG A 304 2.04 2.68 16.42
C ARG A 304 1.55 4.02 15.90
N LEU A 305 0.76 4.04 14.82
CA LEU A 305 0.19 5.26 14.24
C LEU A 305 -0.56 6.11 15.27
N MET A 306 -1.32 5.47 16.18
CA MET A 306 -2.07 6.17 17.23
C MET A 306 -1.18 6.75 18.34
N LYS A 307 -0.08 6.07 18.67
CA LYS A 307 0.77 6.40 19.83
C LYS A 307 1.87 7.41 19.52
N GLY A 308 2.37 7.45 18.28
CA GLY A 308 3.59 8.18 17.93
C GLY A 308 4.82 7.28 17.87
#